data_AF-A0A819THF6-F1
#
_entry.id   AF-A0A819THF6-F1
#
_cell.length_a   1.000
_cell.length_b   1.000
_cell.length_c   1.000
_cell.angle_alpha   90.00
_cell.angle_beta   90.00
_cell.angle_gamma   90.00
#
_symmetry.space_group_name_H-M   'P 1'
#
loop_
_entity.id
_entity.type
_entity.pdbx_description
1 polymer ?
#
loop_
_entity_poly.entity_id
_entity_poly.type
_entity_poly.pdbx_seq_one_letter_code
_entity_poly.pdbx_strand_id
1 'polypeptide(L)'
;MRMAILCAAVPAAGGIDGILTYGISHMQGIGGLKSWQWTFLLEGLPIIPLGVLVYVLLDKIPNAVQWLSNIEKQLLTNLLRDDAGVADSEPIPETRISWRQVRYVFIDWQIYLY
;
A
#
# COMPACT_ATOMS: atom_id res chain seq x y z
N MET A 1 9.05 -22.49 3.54
CA MET A 1 8.81 -22.30 2.08
C MET A 1 8.39 -20.88 1.69
N ARG A 2 7.46 -20.20 2.39
CA ARG A 2 7.05 -18.82 2.06
C ARG A 2 8.20 -17.81 2.06
N MET A 3 9.05 -17.84 3.09
CA MET A 3 10.22 -16.94 3.18
C MET A 3 11.26 -17.19 2.08
N ALA A 4 11.37 -18.42 1.57
CA ALA A 4 12.31 -18.72 0.48
C ALA A 4 11.88 -18.07 -0.84
N ILE A 5 10.59 -18.03 -1.14
CA ILE A 5 10.04 -17.35 -2.32
C ILE A 5 10.26 -15.83 -2.21
N LEU A 6 10.03 -15.27 -1.01
CA LEU A 6 10.26 -13.84 -0.76
C LEU A 6 11.75 -13.48 -0.90
N CYS A 7 12.64 -14.28 -0.32
CA CYS A 7 14.08 -14.06 -0.44
C CYS A 7 14.60 -14.25 -1.87
N ALA A 8 14.00 -15.16 -2.66
CA ALA A 8 14.35 -15.34 -4.06
C ALA A 8 13.85 -14.21 -4.97
N ALA A 9 12.75 -13.54 -4.59
CA ALA A 9 12.22 -12.40 -5.34
C ALA A 9 13.12 -11.16 -5.25
N VAL A 10 13.81 -10.95 -4.13
CA VAL A 10 14.69 -9.79 -3.90
C VAL A 10 15.82 -9.68 -4.95
N PRO A 11 16.67 -10.70 -5.18
CA PRO A 11 17.71 -10.62 -6.20
C PRO A 11 17.14 -10.62 -7.62
N ALA A 12 15.98 -11.24 -7.87
CA ALA A 12 15.31 -11.16 -9.15
C ALA A 12 14.88 -9.72 -9.47
N ALA A 13 14.30 -9.01 -8.49
CA ALA A 13 13.95 -7.60 -8.62
C ALA A 13 15.19 -6.72 -8.83
N GLY A 14 16.27 -6.98 -8.08
CA GLY A 14 17.54 -6.26 -8.25
C GLY A 14 18.18 -6.45 -9.62
N GLY A 15 18.07 -7.64 -10.23
CA GLY A 15 18.54 -7.88 -11.59
C GLY A 15 17.79 -7.07 -12.65
N ILE A 16 16.47 -6.93 -12.47
CA ILE A 16 15.61 -6.11 -13.35
C ILE A 16 15.96 -4.63 -13.20
N ASP A 17 16.14 -4.17 -11.97
CA ASP A 17 16.53 -2.79 -11.67
C ASP A 17 17.92 -2.45 -12.24
N GLY A 18 18.85 -3.40 -12.25
CA GLY A 18 20.17 -3.25 -12.89
C GLY A 18 20.08 -3.01 -14.40
N ILE A 19 19.21 -3.74 -15.11
CA ILE A 19 18.97 -3.55 -16.56
C ILE A 19 18.29 -2.20 -16.81
N LEU A 20 17.34 -1.82 -15.97
CA LEU A 20 16.68 -0.51 -16.03
C LEU A 20 17.69 0.62 -15.85
N THR A 21 18.56 0.51 -14.84
CA THR A 21 19.64 1.46 -14.56
C THR A 21 20.63 1.55 -15.72
N TYR A 22 20.94 0.43 -16.38
CA TYR A 22 21.76 0.43 -17.60
C TYR A 22 21.10 1.18 -18.76
N GLY A 23 19.77 1.05 -18.93
CA GLY A 23 19.03 1.87 -19.89
C GLY A 23 19.06 3.36 -19.54
N ILE A 24 18.92 3.70 -18.26
CA ILE A 24 18.92 5.09 -17.78
C ILE A 24 20.30 5.75 -17.89
N SER A 25 21.38 4.98 -17.77
CA SER A 25 22.74 5.53 -17.97
C SER A 25 22.95 6.03 -19.40
N HIS A 26 22.31 5.41 -20.40
CA HIS A 26 22.34 5.86 -21.79
C HIS A 26 21.50 7.12 -22.04
N MET A 27 20.61 7.49 -21.13
CA MET A 27 19.82 8.72 -21.22
C MET A 27 20.50 9.95 -20.60
N GLN A 28 21.77 9.82 -20.21
CA GLN A 28 22.54 10.93 -19.68
C GLN A 28 22.71 12.02 -20.74
N GLY A 29 22.23 13.23 -20.46
CA GLY A 29 22.32 14.37 -21.38
C GLY A 29 21.11 14.55 -22.29
N ILE A 30 20.16 13.61 -22.30
CA ILE A 30 18.86 13.80 -22.96
C ILE A 30 18.08 14.84 -22.15
N GLY A 31 17.74 15.97 -22.77
CA GLY A 31 17.02 17.08 -22.12
C GLY A 31 17.84 17.88 -21.10
N GLY A 32 19.17 17.73 -21.06
CA GLY A 32 20.04 18.40 -20.08
C GLY A 32 19.96 17.84 -18.67
N LEU A 33 19.27 16.72 -18.48
CA LEU A 33 19.04 16.08 -17.18
C LEU A 33 20.08 14.99 -16.92
N LYS A 34 20.42 14.82 -15.64
CA LYS A 34 21.31 13.76 -15.16
C LYS A 34 20.55 12.44 -15.05
N SER A 35 21.23 11.31 -15.23
CA SER A 35 20.63 9.97 -15.18
C SER A 35 19.80 9.71 -13.91
N TRP A 36 20.23 10.21 -12.75
CA TRP A 36 19.47 10.05 -11.50
C TRP A 36 18.11 10.75 -11.51
N GLN A 37 17.96 11.86 -12.24
CA GLN A 37 16.67 12.56 -12.37
C GLN A 37 15.69 11.75 -13.20
N TRP A 38 16.19 11.06 -14.23
CA TRP A 38 15.40 10.16 -15.05
C TRP A 38 14.92 8.93 -14.27
N THR A 39 15.72 8.40 -13.35
CA THR A 39 15.28 7.31 -12.45
C THR A 39 14.07 7.75 -11.64
N PHE A 40 14.13 8.91 -10.97
CA PHE A 40 13.00 9.43 -10.20
C PHE A 40 11.78 9.72 -11.06
N LEU A 41 11.97 10.21 -12.29
CA LEU A 41 10.85 10.51 -13.17
C LEU A 41 10.17 9.23 -13.65
N LEU A 42 10.94 8.22 -14.05
CA LEU A 42 10.42 6.94 -14.55
C LEU A 42 9.74 6.12 -13.46
N GLU A 43 10.26 6.13 -12.24
CA GLU A 43 9.70 5.37 -11.12
C GLU A 43 8.59 6.16 -10.40
N GLY A 44 8.78 7.47 -10.19
CA GLY A 44 7.84 8.30 -9.44
C GLY A 44 6.58 8.68 -10.23
N LEU A 45 6.70 8.97 -11.52
CA LEU A 45 5.56 9.38 -12.35
C LEU A 45 4.42 8.34 -12.42
N PRO A 46 4.67 7.03 -12.61
CA PRO A 46 3.60 6.03 -12.63
C PRO A 46 2.98 5.75 -11.25
N ILE A 47 3.70 6.01 -10.16
CA ILE A 47 3.19 5.80 -8.79
C ILE A 47 2.10 6.82 -8.44
N ILE A 48 2.20 8.07 -8.93
CA ILE A 48 1.20 9.11 -8.68
C ILE A 48 -0.21 8.70 -9.12
N PRO A 49 -0.47 8.33 -10.40
CA PRO A 49 -1.79 7.89 -10.83
C PRO A 49 -2.17 6.54 -10.20
N LEU A 50 -1.21 5.66 -9.91
CA LEU A 50 -1.50 4.41 -9.21
C LEU A 50 -2.02 4.68 -7.79
N GLY A 51 -1.45 5.63 -7.07
CA GLY A 51 -1.92 6.05 -5.76
C GLY A 51 -3.33 6.65 -5.80
N VAL A 52 -3.62 7.46 -6.82
CA VAL A 52 -4.98 7.98 -7.06
C VAL A 52 -5.95 6.84 -7.39
N LEU A 53 -5.53 5.88 -8.21
CA LEU A 53 -6.33 4.71 -8.56
C LEU A 53 -6.63 3.86 -7.33
N VAL A 54 -5.63 3.60 -6.49
CA VAL A 54 -5.78 2.90 -5.21
C VAL A 54 -6.73 3.67 -4.30
N TYR A 55 -6.61 4.99 -4.18
CA TYR A 55 -7.52 5.81 -3.38
C TYR A 55 -8.98 5.66 -3.84
N VAL A 56 -9.22 5.69 -5.15
CA VAL A 56 -10.57 5.50 -5.73
C VAL A 56 -11.06 4.05 -5.60
N LEU A 57 -10.17 3.07 -5.70
CA LEU A 57 -10.50 1.66 -5.53
C LEU A 57 -10.76 1.30 -4.06
N LEU A 58 -10.05 1.93 -3.11
CA LEU A 58 -10.15 1.70 -1.67
C LEU A 58 -11.55 1.99 -1.15
N ASP A 59 -12.18 3.07 -1.62
CA ASP A 59 -13.57 3.41 -1.28
C ASP A 59 -14.58 2.35 -1.78
N LYS A 60 -14.20 1.52 -2.75
CA LYS A 60 -15.04 0.43 -3.29
C LYS A 60 -14.84 -0.91 -2.56
N ILE A 61 -13.93 -0.96 -1.58
CA ILE A 61 -13.53 -2.20 -0.90
C ILE A 61 -14.56 -2.78 0.11
N PRO A 62 -15.57 -2.08 0.68
CA PRO A 62 -16.45 -2.79 1.61
C PRO A 62 -17.29 -3.88 0.92
N ASN A 63 -17.53 -3.79 -0.40
CA ASN A 63 -18.40 -4.72 -1.12
C ASN A 63 -17.74 -5.48 -2.29
N ALA A 64 -16.55 -5.09 -2.74
CA ALA A 64 -15.96 -5.59 -4.00
C ALA A 64 -14.87 -6.67 -3.84
N VAL A 65 -14.70 -7.29 -2.67
CA VAL A 65 -13.76 -8.41 -2.55
C VAL A 65 -14.41 -9.66 -3.14
N GLN A 66 -14.20 -9.91 -4.43
CA GLN A 66 -14.65 -11.13 -5.13
C GLN A 66 -13.78 -12.35 -4.82
N TRP A 67 -12.59 -12.15 -4.22
CA TRP A 67 -11.66 -13.22 -3.86
C TRP A 67 -11.91 -13.81 -2.46
N LEU A 68 -12.65 -13.11 -1.60
CA LEU A 68 -12.89 -13.53 -0.22
C LEU A 68 -14.20 -14.31 -0.14
N SER A 69 -14.13 -15.57 0.27
CA SER A 69 -15.31 -16.41 0.47
C SER A 69 -16.23 -15.77 1.53
N ASN A 70 -17.55 -16.00 1.46
CA ASN A 70 -18.50 -15.44 2.44
C ASN A 70 -18.10 -15.74 3.90
N ILE A 71 -17.41 -16.86 4.12
CA ILE A 71 -16.89 -17.28 5.43
C ILE A 71 -15.72 -16.38 5.88
N GLU A 72 -14.78 -16.08 4.99
CA GLU A 72 -13.63 -15.24 5.29
C GLU A 72 -14.05 -13.78 5.49
N LYS A 73 -15.09 -13.31 4.79
CA LYS A 73 -15.70 -11.99 5.05
C LYS A 73 -16.29 -11.90 6.46
N GLN A 74 -16.98 -12.95 6.91
CA GLN A 74 -17.52 -13.00 8.27
C GLN A 74 -16.40 -13.05 9.32
N LEU A 75 -15.35 -13.84 9.07
CA LEU A 75 -14.20 -13.92 9.95
C LEU A 75 -13.45 -12.57 10.02
N LEU A 76 -13.25 -11.91 8.88
CA LEU A 76 -12.63 -10.58 8.82
C LEU A 76 -13.50 -9.53 9.51
N THR A 77 -14.82 -9.57 9.35
CA THR A 77 -15.74 -8.68 10.08
C THR A 77 -15.68 -8.93 11.59
N ASN A 78 -15.55 -10.18 12.02
CA ASN A 78 -15.44 -10.52 13.43
C ASN A 78 -14.08 -10.11 14.02
N LEU A 79 -12.98 -10.30 13.28
CA LEU A 79 -11.66 -9.81 13.67
C LEU A 79 -11.60 -8.28 13.71
N LEU A 80 -12.15 -7.60 12.69
CA LEU A 80 -12.23 -6.13 12.68
C LEU A 80 -13.08 -5.60 13.84
N ARG A 81 -14.11 -6.33 14.27
CA ARG A 81 -14.90 -6.00 15.48
C ARG A 81 -14.10 -6.17 16.76
N ASP A 82 -13.31 -7.23 16.85
CA ASP A 82 -12.44 -7.53 18.00
C ASP A 82 -11.30 -6.51 18.11
N ASP A 83 -10.61 -6.23 17.00
CA ASP A 83 -9.53 -5.23 16.89
C ASP A 83 -10.01 -3.78 17.15
N ALA A 84 -11.27 -3.47 16.82
CA ALA A 84 -11.84 -2.14 17.04
C ALA A 84 -12.27 -1.89 18.50
N GLY A 85 -12.25 -2.91 19.38
CA GLY A 85 -12.63 -2.77 20.79
C GLY A 85 -14.07 -2.28 21.00
N VAL A 86 -14.95 -2.48 20.01
CA VAL A 86 -16.34 -2.02 20.09
C VAL A 86 -17.14 -3.05 20.89
N ALA A 87 -17.51 -2.67 22.11
CA ALA A 87 -18.41 -3.43 22.97
C ALA A 87 -19.70 -3.82 22.21
N ASP A 88 -20.22 -5.01 22.52
CA ASP A 88 -21.30 -5.80 21.87
C ASP A 88 -22.64 -5.12 21.51
N SER A 89 -22.75 -3.79 21.46
CA SER A 89 -24.02 -3.07 21.38
C SER A 89 -24.12 -1.89 20.41
N GLU A 90 -23.09 -1.59 19.60
CA GLU A 90 -23.22 -0.56 18.56
C GLU A 90 -23.18 -1.13 17.13
N PRO A 91 -24.15 -0.76 16.26
CA PRO A 91 -24.14 -1.16 14.85
C PRO A 91 -22.90 -0.60 14.17
N ILE A 92 -22.21 -1.45 13.38
CA ILE A 92 -20.96 -1.13 12.69
C ILE A 92 -21.11 0.22 11.99
N PRO A 93 -20.42 1.28 12.45
CA PRO A 93 -20.45 2.55 11.74
C PRO A 93 -19.77 2.32 10.39
N GLU A 94 -20.43 2.71 9.30
CA GLU A 94 -19.82 2.77 7.98
C GLU A 94 -18.45 3.44 8.14
N THR A 95 -17.38 2.71 7.85
CA THR A 95 -15.98 3.14 8.02
C THR A 95 -15.65 4.25 7.03
N ARG A 96 -16.20 5.44 7.29
CA ARG A 96 -15.70 6.69 6.74
C ARG A 96 -14.41 7.00 7.47
N ILE A 97 -13.28 6.73 6.81
CA ILE A 97 -11.97 7.19 7.25
C ILE A 97 -12.04 8.71 7.36
N SER A 98 -12.28 9.20 8.56
CA SER A 98 -12.30 10.63 8.83
C SER A 98 -10.86 11.10 8.94
N TRP A 99 -10.49 12.13 8.18
CA TRP A 99 -9.17 12.78 8.31
C TRP A 99 -8.85 13.22 9.75
N ARG A 100 -9.88 13.39 10.59
CA ARG A 100 -9.73 13.66 12.01
C ARG A 100 -9.23 12.42 12.78
N GLN A 101 -9.72 11.22 12.46
CA GLN A 101 -9.28 9.95 13.08
C GLN A 101 -7.83 9.60 12.70
N VAL A 102 -7.45 9.80 11.43
CA VAL A 102 -6.06 9.61 10.98
C VAL A 102 -5.10 10.45 11.84
N ARG A 103 -5.45 11.72 12.10
CA ARG A 103 -4.67 12.59 12.97
C ARG A 103 -4.58 12.13 14.42
N TYR A 104 -5.65 11.50 14.96
CA TYR A 104 -5.62 10.98 16.32
C TYR A 104 -4.68 9.78 16.47
N VAL A 105 -4.64 8.88 15.48
CA VAL A 105 -3.71 7.74 15.49
C VAL A 105 -2.26 8.21 15.52
N PHE A 106 -1.91 9.26 14.76
CA PHE A 106 -0.54 9.81 14.79
C PHE A 106 -0.15 10.51 16.09
N ILE A 107 -1.12 10.88 16.92
CA ILE A 107 -0.90 11.58 18.20
C ILE A 107 -1.04 10.60 19.37
N ASP A 108 -1.38 9.34 19.12
CA ASP A 108 -1.55 8.36 20.18
C ASP A 108 -0.18 8.01 20.81
N TRP A 109 0.00 8.47 22.03
CA TRP A 109 1.21 8.30 22.82
C TRP A 109 1.47 6.83 23.20
N GLN A 110 0.42 5.99 23.18
CA GLN A 110 0.51 4.57 23.52
C GLN A 110 1.28 3.75 22.47
N ILE A 111 1.29 4.19 21.21
CA ILE A 111 2.05 3.58 20.11
C ILE A 111 3.56 3.73 20.30
N TYR A 112 4.00 4.81 20.96
CA TYR A 112 5.42 5.07 21.20
C TYR A 112 6.02 4.26 22.36
N LEU A 113 5.17 3.61 23.18
CA LEU A 113 5.56 2.94 24.42
C LEU A 113 5.61 1.40 24.30
N TYR A 114 5.42 0.88 23.09
CA TYR A 114 5.58 -0.52 22.72
C TYR A 114 6.72 -0.68 21.69
#